data_AF-A0AA89BTY7-F1
#
_entry.id   AF-A0AA89BTY7-F1
#
_cell.length_a   1.000
_cell.length_b   1.000
_cell.length_c   1.000
_cell.angle_alpha   90.00
_cell.angle_beta   90.00
_cell.angle_gamma   90.00
#
_symmetry.space_group_name_H-M   'P 1'
#
loop_
_entity.id
_entity.type
_entity.pdbx_description
1 polymer ?
#
loop_
_entity_poly.entity_id
_entity_poly.type
_entity_poly.pdbx_seq_one_letter_code
_entity_poly.pdbx_strand_id
1 'polypeptide(L)'
;MSQLFQTEDHYILHEGQHSLWCSRHNGTIEAKKGIVLHVFFFFRSGDDICSAWNPVCIGLVYGLIGKIKIHPDEEWRLLLIKERSLVGRIAEKHEVYRINKIVIIPLSSAEPQELDLDRCQVHHFGIRKNQTISQTGGSQRQLQNAWKTIKTGVDIVKTRKKEIKEREKFAKRICEEIFKLYNDTDSFFVCETFDLTKSIQRQSLSDTTKDGQLDWNNADPRFFWNRYMVSELLDMDVNEETRSLNSHWVVPIIQGYIQIENCLLDFDKSSPELSPEFSGSKHIEPMEYTIILISRRSIHRADHTIPSTYDVIRTGARIGAGLLESVRPEVQTSAQIR
;
A
#
# COMPACT_ATOMS: atom_id res chain seq x y z
N MET A 1 -2.70 2.12 -10.46
CA MET A 1 -1.90 0.94 -10.86
C MET A 1 -0.73 1.43 -11.68
N SER A 2 0.48 1.00 -11.36
CA SER A 2 1.71 1.57 -11.91
C SER A 2 2.50 0.53 -12.70
N GLN A 3 3.19 0.97 -13.75
CA GLN A 3 4.16 0.18 -14.49
C GLN A 3 5.49 0.19 -13.75
N LEU A 4 6.13 -0.97 -13.61
CA LEU A 4 7.45 -1.08 -13.01
C LEU A 4 8.50 -1.29 -14.11
N PHE A 5 9.51 -0.43 -14.12
CA PHE A 5 10.65 -0.51 -15.00
C PHE A 5 11.92 -0.75 -14.20
N GLN A 6 12.88 -1.43 -14.82
CA GLN A 6 14.23 -1.61 -14.32
C GLN A 6 15.23 -1.00 -15.31
N THR A 7 16.16 -0.22 -14.78
CA THR A 7 17.33 0.31 -15.48
C THR A 7 18.59 -0.19 -14.77
N GLU A 8 19.78 0.13 -15.27
CA GLU A 8 21.04 -0.18 -14.58
C GLU A 8 21.07 0.38 -13.15
N ASP A 9 20.62 1.63 -12.98
CA ASP A 9 20.77 2.37 -11.73
C ASP A 9 19.50 2.48 -10.89
N HIS A 10 18.32 2.26 -11.49
CA HIS A 10 17.03 2.53 -10.83
C HIS A 10 15.97 1.47 -11.12
N TYR A 11 15.10 1.24 -10.15
CA TYR A 11 13.74 0.79 -10.40
C TYR A 11 12.83 2.02 -10.49
N ILE A 12 11.93 2.04 -11.47
CA ILE A 12 11.07 3.20 -11.73
C ILE A 12 9.62 2.74 -11.73
N LEU A 13 8.82 3.28 -10.80
CA LEU A 13 7.36 3.15 -10.89
C LEU A 13 6.83 4.31 -11.73
N HIS A 14 5.95 4.01 -12.67
CA HIS A 14 5.37 5.00 -13.57
C HIS A 14 3.85 4.89 -13.60
N GLU A 15 3.18 6.02 -13.39
CA GLU A 15 1.72 6.13 -13.42
C GLU A 15 1.32 7.49 -14.01
N GLY A 16 0.85 7.48 -15.26
CA GLY A 16 0.37 8.69 -15.93
C GLY A 16 1.47 9.75 -16.07
N GLN A 17 1.35 10.84 -15.33
CA GLN A 17 2.33 11.93 -15.28
C GLN A 17 3.23 11.90 -14.03
N HIS A 18 3.26 10.79 -13.32
CA HIS A 18 4.03 10.63 -12.11
C HIS A 18 5.03 9.48 -12.29
N SER A 19 6.24 9.70 -11.80
CA SER A 19 7.25 8.65 -11.71
C SER A 19 7.92 8.65 -10.33
N LEU A 20 8.31 7.48 -9.85
CA LEU A 20 9.06 7.29 -8.61
C LEU A 20 10.34 6.51 -8.93
N TRP A 21 11.47 7.12 -8.63
CA TRP A 21 12.79 6.60 -8.95
C TRP A 21 13.44 6.06 -7.70
N CYS A 22 13.65 4.75 -7.66
CA CYS A 22 14.27 4.03 -6.56
C CYS A 22 15.69 3.61 -6.98
N SER A 23 16.71 4.26 -6.44
CA SER A 23 18.12 3.96 -6.76
C SER A 23 18.52 2.57 -6.28
N ARG A 24 19.15 1.80 -7.16
CA ARG A 24 19.71 0.46 -6.93
C ARG A 24 21.07 0.50 -6.23
N HIS A 25 21.66 1.67 -6.01
CA HIS A 25 22.98 1.81 -5.41
C HIS A 25 22.93 2.23 -3.94
N ASN A 26 22.16 3.27 -3.64
CA ASN A 26 22.08 3.87 -2.31
C ASN A 26 20.67 3.73 -1.69
N GLY A 27 19.70 3.25 -2.48
CA GLY A 27 18.32 3.07 -2.05
C GLY A 27 17.49 4.34 -1.97
N THR A 28 17.98 5.50 -2.43
CA THR A 28 17.21 6.77 -2.41
C THR A 28 15.97 6.66 -3.26
N ILE A 29 14.92 7.36 -2.84
CA ILE A 29 13.63 7.42 -3.52
C ILE A 29 13.31 8.87 -3.86
N GLU A 30 13.04 9.14 -5.14
CA GLU A 30 12.73 10.47 -5.64
C GLU A 30 11.49 10.46 -6.52
N ALA A 31 10.49 11.29 -6.20
CA ALA A 31 9.31 11.49 -7.03
C ALA A 31 9.55 12.57 -8.09
N LYS A 32 9.21 12.28 -9.34
CA LYS A 32 9.40 13.18 -10.49
C LYS A 32 8.14 13.26 -11.34
N LYS A 33 7.97 14.36 -12.07
CA LYS A 33 6.94 14.48 -13.11
C LYS A 33 7.34 13.59 -14.29
N GLY A 34 6.49 12.61 -14.61
CA GLY A 34 6.62 11.81 -15.83
C GLY A 34 5.85 12.47 -16.98
N ILE A 35 6.31 12.32 -18.22
CA ILE A 35 5.48 12.53 -19.41
C ILE A 35 5.20 11.17 -20.05
N VAL A 36 3.96 11.05 -20.54
CA VAL A 36 3.36 9.85 -21.11
C VAL A 36 4.24 9.26 -22.22
N LEU A 37 4.79 8.06 -21.99
CA LEU A 37 5.37 7.19 -23.01
C LEU A 37 4.26 6.64 -23.93
N HIS A 38 3.64 7.48 -24.74
CA HIS A 38 2.79 7.02 -25.83
C HIS A 38 3.68 6.78 -27.06
N VAL A 39 4.25 5.57 -27.08
CA VAL A 39 4.65 4.76 -28.25
C VAL A 39 5.73 5.33 -29.20
N PHE A 40 6.73 4.49 -29.43
CA PHE A 40 7.79 4.54 -30.45
C PHE A 40 8.93 5.54 -30.27
N PHE A 41 10.15 4.97 -30.16
CA PHE A 41 11.37 5.44 -30.80
C PHE A 41 11.20 6.75 -31.58
N PHE A 42 11.43 7.90 -30.94
CA PHE A 42 12.07 9.06 -31.55
C PHE A 42 12.43 10.03 -30.43
N PHE A 43 13.73 10.12 -30.15
CA PHE A 43 14.35 11.13 -29.31
C PHE A 43 13.80 12.53 -29.64
N ARG A 44 13.16 13.17 -28.67
CA ARG A 44 13.23 14.62 -28.52
C ARG A 44 13.44 14.95 -27.05
N SER A 45 14.48 15.76 -26.84
CA SER A 45 15.02 16.22 -25.57
C SER A 45 13.96 16.87 -24.69
N GLY A 46 13.88 16.46 -23.42
CA GLY A 46 13.10 17.18 -22.41
C GLY A 46 12.62 16.42 -21.18
N ASP A 47 12.68 15.08 -21.11
CA ASP A 47 11.83 14.32 -20.18
C ASP A 47 12.57 13.33 -19.25
N ASP A 48 12.11 13.22 -18.00
CA ASP A 48 12.75 12.45 -16.93
C ASP A 48 12.82 10.94 -17.22
N ILE A 49 11.78 10.31 -17.79
CA ILE A 49 11.87 8.87 -18.14
C ILE A 49 12.77 8.63 -19.36
N CYS A 50 12.92 9.62 -20.24
CA CYS A 50 13.89 9.55 -21.33
C CYS A 50 15.34 9.72 -20.83
N SER A 51 15.54 10.20 -19.59
CA SER A 51 16.86 10.24 -18.94
C SER A 51 17.31 8.86 -18.45
N ALA A 52 16.37 7.91 -18.26
CA ALA A 52 16.71 6.54 -17.91
C ALA A 52 17.35 5.84 -19.13
N TRP A 53 18.60 5.40 -18.97
CA TRP A 53 19.27 4.61 -20.00
C TRP A 53 18.71 3.18 -20.02
N ASN A 54 18.12 2.80 -21.16
CA ASN A 54 17.61 1.44 -21.44
C ASN A 54 16.62 0.85 -20.39
N PRO A 55 15.48 1.50 -20.13
CA PRO A 55 14.49 0.98 -19.19
C PRO A 55 13.78 -0.28 -19.73
N VAL A 56 13.78 -1.35 -18.94
CA VAL A 56 13.09 -2.61 -19.23
C VAL A 56 11.82 -2.69 -18.38
N CYS A 57 10.66 -2.83 -19.01
CA CYS A 57 9.41 -3.06 -18.28
C CYS A 57 9.42 -4.48 -17.69
N ILE A 58 9.23 -4.57 -16.38
CA ILE A 58 9.24 -5.85 -15.64
C ILE A 58 7.84 -6.28 -15.17
N GLY A 59 6.85 -5.38 -15.24
CA GLY A 59 5.44 -5.73 -15.02
C GLY A 59 4.62 -4.60 -14.39
N LEU A 60 3.51 -4.99 -13.77
CA LEU A 60 2.56 -4.11 -13.09
C LEU A 60 2.61 -4.29 -11.57
N VAL A 61 2.42 -3.20 -10.85
CA VAL A 61 2.28 -3.17 -9.38
C VAL A 61 1.13 -2.24 -9.00
N TYR A 62 0.54 -2.46 -7.82
CA TYR A 62 -0.63 -1.72 -7.36
C TYR A 62 -0.30 -0.58 -6.38
N GLY A 63 0.96 -0.45 -5.97
CA GLY A 63 1.38 0.64 -5.10
C GLY A 63 2.69 0.38 -4.37
N LEU A 64 3.24 1.44 -3.80
CA LEU A 64 4.42 1.41 -2.94
C LEU A 64 4.02 1.06 -1.50
N ILE A 65 4.67 0.08 -0.90
CA ILE A 65 4.63 -0.12 0.55
C ILE A 65 5.72 0.74 1.20
N GLY A 66 6.92 0.72 0.62
CA GLY A 66 8.07 1.52 1.01
C GLY A 66 9.38 0.74 0.83
N LYS A 67 10.43 1.15 1.53
CA LYS A 67 11.72 0.44 1.55
C LYS A 67 12.14 0.09 2.97
N ILE A 68 12.93 -0.97 3.10
CA ILE A 68 13.52 -1.40 4.37
C ILE A 68 14.99 -1.71 4.19
N LYS A 69 15.75 -1.53 5.28
CA LYS A 69 17.14 -1.99 5.39
C LYS A 69 17.23 -2.90 6.61
N ILE A 70 17.46 -4.19 6.38
CA ILE A 70 17.43 -5.20 7.46
C ILE A 70 18.71 -5.10 8.31
N HIS A 71 19.84 -4.75 7.70
CA HIS A 71 21.11 -4.55 8.36
C HIS A 71 21.86 -3.38 7.70
N PRO A 72 22.61 -2.55 8.44
CA PRO A 72 23.32 -1.40 7.87
C PRO A 72 24.26 -1.74 6.71
N ASP A 73 24.88 -2.91 6.75
CA ASP A 73 25.78 -3.43 5.71
C ASP A 73 25.09 -4.24 4.59
N GLU A 74 23.76 -4.38 4.65
CA GLU A 74 22.98 -5.04 3.60
C GLU A 74 22.36 -3.99 2.68
N GLU A 75 21.94 -4.42 1.50
CA GLU A 75 21.27 -3.57 0.52
C GLU A 75 19.86 -3.20 0.98
N TRP A 76 19.38 -2.05 0.50
CA TRP A 76 17.98 -1.68 0.68
C TRP A 76 17.07 -2.64 -0.09
N ARG A 77 15.86 -2.84 0.41
CA ARG A 77 14.84 -3.68 -0.23
C ARG A 77 13.57 -2.87 -0.42
N LEU A 78 13.07 -2.83 -1.65
CA LEU A 78 11.83 -2.16 -2.04
C LEU A 78 10.66 -3.13 -1.89
N LEU A 79 9.60 -2.71 -1.22
CA LEU A 79 8.38 -3.47 -1.02
C LEU A 79 7.26 -2.85 -1.85
N LEU A 80 6.64 -3.65 -2.72
CA LEU A 80 5.56 -3.22 -3.60
C LEU A 80 4.35 -4.14 -3.47
N ILE A 81 3.16 -3.58 -3.69
CA ILE A 81 1.90 -4.35 -3.72
C ILE A 81 1.83 -5.07 -5.08
N LYS A 82 1.93 -6.41 -5.05
CA LYS A 82 1.84 -7.26 -6.23
C LYS A 82 0.37 -7.56 -6.60
N GLU A 83 -0.45 -7.91 -5.62
CA GLU A 83 -1.87 -8.22 -5.81
C GLU A 83 -2.70 -7.59 -4.70
N ARG A 84 -3.90 -7.10 -5.06
CA ARG A 84 -4.90 -6.57 -4.14
C ARG A 84 -6.31 -6.95 -4.59
N SER A 85 -7.26 -6.97 -3.67
CA SER A 85 -8.67 -7.28 -3.92
C SER A 85 -9.57 -6.19 -3.35
N LEU A 86 -10.65 -5.86 -4.06
CA LEU A 86 -11.64 -4.90 -3.60
C LEU A 86 -12.43 -5.50 -2.43
N VAL A 87 -12.48 -4.80 -1.31
CA VAL A 87 -13.30 -5.16 -0.14
C VAL A 87 -14.68 -4.53 -0.23
N GLY A 88 -14.75 -3.31 -0.75
CA GLY A 88 -16.00 -2.57 -0.90
C GLY A 88 -15.75 -1.08 -1.08
N ARG A 89 -16.81 -0.29 -0.99
CA ARG A 89 -16.78 1.17 -1.16
C ARG A 89 -17.29 1.88 0.08
N ILE A 90 -16.52 2.83 0.61
CA ILE A 90 -16.96 3.74 1.66
C ILE A 90 -17.65 4.94 1.01
N ALA A 91 -18.85 5.28 1.47
CA ALA A 91 -19.67 6.37 0.93
C ALA A 91 -19.84 6.29 -0.60
N GLU A 92 -19.96 5.06 -1.12
CA GLU A 92 -20.13 4.71 -2.55
C GLU A 92 -19.01 5.19 -3.50
N LYS A 93 -18.03 5.93 -2.99
CA LYS A 93 -16.98 6.58 -3.77
C LYS A 93 -15.60 5.97 -3.52
N HIS A 94 -15.28 5.66 -2.28
CA HIS A 94 -13.92 5.36 -1.86
C HIS A 94 -13.68 3.85 -1.84
N GLU A 95 -12.97 3.35 -2.85
CA GLU A 95 -12.64 1.94 -2.97
C GLU A 95 -11.59 1.53 -1.95
N VAL A 96 -11.94 0.55 -1.12
CA VAL A 96 -11.04 -0.02 -0.12
C VAL A 96 -10.52 -1.34 -0.63
N TYR A 97 -9.20 -1.48 -0.64
CA TYR A 97 -8.52 -2.67 -1.12
C TYR A 97 -7.82 -3.40 0.02
N ARG A 98 -7.88 -4.72 0.01
CA ARG A 98 -7.04 -5.61 0.82
C ARG A 98 -5.79 -5.94 0.03
N ILE A 99 -4.62 -5.85 0.66
CA ILE A 99 -3.35 -6.31 0.08
C ILE A 99 -3.32 -7.83 0.19
N ASN A 100 -3.25 -8.55 -0.95
CA ASN A 100 -3.21 -10.01 -0.97
C ASN A 100 -1.79 -10.54 -1.12
N LYS A 101 -0.97 -9.91 -1.97
CA LYS A 101 0.43 -10.30 -2.16
C LYS A 101 1.32 -9.10 -2.35
N ILE A 102 2.55 -9.25 -1.88
CA ILE A 102 3.62 -8.27 -2.08
C ILE A 102 4.75 -8.85 -2.93
N VAL A 103 5.63 -7.98 -3.39
CA VAL A 103 6.93 -8.34 -3.94
C VAL A 103 8.01 -7.55 -3.20
N ILE A 104 9.14 -8.21 -2.91
CA ILE A 104 10.30 -7.60 -2.24
C ILE A 104 11.48 -7.66 -3.20
N ILE A 105 11.98 -6.51 -3.61
CA ILE A 105 13.02 -6.37 -4.62
C ILE A 105 14.27 -5.81 -3.96
N PRO A 106 15.43 -6.49 -4.02
CA PRO A 106 16.69 -5.89 -3.59
C PRO A 106 17.04 -4.70 -4.50
N LEU A 107 17.35 -3.55 -3.90
CA LEU A 107 17.91 -2.39 -4.58
C LEU A 107 19.40 -2.61 -4.72
N SER A 108 19.77 -3.44 -5.70
CA SER A 108 21.16 -3.79 -6.01
C SER A 108 21.40 -3.86 -7.51
N SER A 109 22.67 -3.74 -7.91
CA SER A 109 23.11 -3.85 -9.31
C SER A 109 23.14 -5.28 -9.85
N ALA A 110 22.90 -6.29 -9.00
CA ALA A 110 22.87 -7.70 -9.42
C ALA A 110 21.77 -7.96 -10.47
N GLU A 111 21.94 -9.01 -11.28
CA GLU A 111 21.02 -9.33 -12.37
C GLU A 111 19.54 -9.45 -11.91
N PRO A 112 18.58 -9.13 -12.79
CA PRO A 112 17.16 -9.11 -12.44
C PRO A 112 16.71 -10.43 -11.83
N GLN A 113 16.09 -10.35 -10.65
CA GLN A 113 15.35 -11.49 -10.12
C GLN A 113 14.14 -11.75 -11.02
N GLU A 114 13.80 -13.01 -11.30
CA GLU A 114 12.54 -13.33 -11.98
C GLU A 114 11.37 -12.93 -11.07
N LEU A 115 10.80 -11.76 -11.33
CA LEU A 115 9.61 -11.29 -10.64
C LEU A 115 8.38 -11.79 -11.43
N ASP A 116 7.58 -12.64 -10.81
CA ASP A 116 6.30 -13.08 -11.37
C ASP A 116 5.27 -11.95 -11.26
N LEU A 117 5.44 -10.88 -12.03
CA LEU A 117 4.51 -9.75 -12.10
C LEU A 117 3.59 -9.89 -13.31
N ASP A 118 2.41 -9.27 -13.22
CA ASP A 118 1.49 -9.20 -14.35
C ASP A 118 2.11 -8.34 -15.47
N ARG A 119 1.99 -8.84 -16.70
CA ARG A 119 2.60 -8.20 -17.87
C ARG A 119 1.85 -6.92 -18.22
N CYS A 120 2.61 -5.85 -18.42
CA CYS A 120 2.10 -4.61 -19.00
C CYS A 120 1.69 -4.83 -20.47
N GLN A 121 0.46 -4.47 -20.81
CA GLN A 121 -0.09 -4.64 -22.17
C GLN A 121 0.60 -3.77 -23.23
N VAL A 122 1.23 -2.67 -22.81
CA VAL A 122 1.93 -1.73 -23.72
C VAL A 122 3.31 -2.25 -24.11
N HIS A 123 4.07 -2.81 -23.16
CA HIS A 123 5.47 -3.19 -23.36
C HIS A 123 5.70 -4.70 -23.52
N HIS A 124 4.73 -5.56 -23.17
CA HIS A 124 4.82 -7.02 -23.37
C HIS A 124 3.90 -7.54 -24.47
N PHE A 125 3.50 -6.69 -25.42
CA PHE A 125 2.64 -7.09 -26.53
C PHE A 125 3.26 -8.25 -27.33
N GLY A 126 2.51 -9.36 -27.48
CA GLY A 126 2.93 -10.52 -28.29
C GLY A 126 3.83 -11.56 -27.60
N ILE A 127 4.30 -11.32 -26.37
CA ILE A 127 5.06 -12.34 -25.62
C ILE A 127 4.02 -13.25 -24.93
N ARG A 128 3.82 -14.48 -25.42
CA ARG A 128 3.00 -15.49 -24.73
C ARG A 128 3.79 -16.03 -23.53
N LYS A 129 3.14 -16.34 -22.40
CA LYS A 129 3.78 -17.16 -21.35
C LYS A 129 4.06 -18.51 -22.00
N ASN A 130 5.32 -18.94 -22.09
CA ASN A 130 5.57 -20.36 -22.28
C ASN A 130 4.99 -21.04 -21.04
N GLN A 131 4.04 -21.95 -21.24
CA GLN A 131 3.55 -22.83 -20.20
C GLN A 131 4.76 -23.48 -19.53
N THR A 132 4.79 -23.43 -18.21
CA THR A 132 5.73 -24.17 -17.37
C THR A 132 5.79 -25.61 -17.88
N ILE A 133 6.88 -25.96 -18.56
CA ILE A 133 7.23 -27.36 -18.75
C ILE A 133 7.64 -27.83 -17.36
N SER A 134 6.75 -28.61 -16.74
CA SER A 134 7.09 -29.50 -15.64
C SER A 134 8.28 -30.36 -16.10
N GLN A 135 9.49 -30.00 -15.69
CA GLN A 135 10.62 -30.92 -15.70
C GLN A 135 10.65 -31.65 -14.37
N THR A 136 10.03 -32.82 -14.42
CA THR A 136 10.38 -33.96 -13.61
C THR A 136 11.87 -34.27 -13.77
N GLY A 137 12.55 -34.49 -12.65
CA GLY A 137 13.77 -35.32 -12.53
C GLY A 137 14.99 -34.95 -13.38
N GLY A 138 15.88 -34.11 -12.83
CA GLY A 138 17.23 -33.90 -13.38
C GLY A 138 18.23 -33.59 -12.27
N SER A 139 19.05 -34.57 -11.91
CA SER A 139 20.15 -34.48 -10.94
C SER A 139 21.13 -33.35 -11.27
N GLN A 140 21.10 -32.24 -10.53
CA GLN A 140 22.17 -31.24 -10.57
C GLN A 140 23.25 -31.55 -9.51
N ARG A 141 24.06 -32.58 -9.81
CA ARG A 141 25.42 -32.68 -9.31
C ARG A 141 26.33 -31.93 -10.29
N GLN A 142 27.39 -31.35 -9.75
CA GLN A 142 28.54 -30.72 -10.43
C GLN A 142 28.37 -29.24 -10.80
N LEU A 143 28.85 -28.38 -9.89
CA LEU A 143 29.98 -27.47 -10.17
C LEU A 143 30.69 -27.22 -8.84
N GLN A 144 31.46 -28.22 -8.42
CA GLN A 144 32.50 -28.06 -7.41
C GLN A 144 33.83 -28.12 -8.16
N ASN A 145 34.66 -27.08 -7.98
CA ASN A 145 36.13 -27.10 -7.91
C ASN A 145 36.78 -25.97 -8.70
N ALA A 146 37.21 -24.91 -8.01
CA ALA A 146 38.44 -24.16 -8.34
C ALA A 146 38.81 -23.17 -7.22
N TRP A 147 39.23 -23.64 -6.03
CA TRP A 147 39.88 -22.76 -5.03
C TRP A 147 41.03 -23.48 -4.32
N LYS A 148 42.25 -23.25 -4.81
CA LYS A 148 43.56 -23.48 -4.16
C LYS A 148 44.44 -22.32 -4.65
N THR A 149 45.27 -21.60 -3.91
CA THR A 149 45.80 -21.59 -2.55
C THR A 149 46.52 -20.24 -2.43
N ILE A 150 46.49 -19.57 -1.27
CA ILE A 150 47.65 -18.93 -0.61
C ILE A 150 47.25 -18.71 0.86
N LYS A 151 48.09 -19.19 1.78
CA LYS A 151 47.91 -19.09 3.23
C LYS A 151 48.73 -17.92 3.77
N THR A 152 48.02 -16.93 4.30
CA THR A 152 48.26 -16.23 5.58
C THR A 152 47.06 -15.31 5.81
N GLY A 153 46.36 -15.42 6.96
CA GLY A 153 45.10 -14.70 7.26
C GLY A 153 43.80 -15.53 7.20
N VAL A 154 43.91 -16.86 7.17
CA VAL A 154 42.80 -17.79 6.88
C VAL A 154 41.69 -17.80 7.94
N ASP A 155 42.00 -17.59 9.21
CA ASP A 155 40.99 -17.70 10.28
C ASP A 155 40.11 -16.44 10.37
N ILE A 156 40.67 -15.25 10.15
CA ILE A 156 39.89 -13.99 10.08
C ILE A 156 38.97 -14.01 8.85
N VAL A 157 39.46 -14.49 7.70
CA VAL A 157 38.66 -14.57 6.46
C VAL A 157 37.54 -15.63 6.58
N LYS A 158 37.79 -16.75 7.25
CA LYS A 158 36.75 -17.77 7.52
C LYS A 158 35.66 -17.24 8.47
N THR A 159 36.04 -16.54 9.52
CA THR A 159 35.09 -15.93 10.46
C THR A 159 34.25 -14.87 9.78
N ARG A 160 34.86 -13.95 9.01
CA ARG A 160 34.11 -12.96 8.20
C ARG A 160 33.17 -13.60 7.18
N LYS A 161 33.61 -14.65 6.49
CA LYS A 161 32.74 -15.39 5.54
C LYS A 161 31.56 -16.06 6.23
N LYS A 162 31.77 -16.56 7.46
CA LYS A 162 30.69 -17.13 8.28
C LYS A 162 29.71 -16.04 8.73
N GLU A 163 30.20 -14.89 9.18
CA GLU A 163 29.39 -13.74 9.59
C GLU A 163 28.52 -13.21 8.44
N ILE A 164 29.10 -13.02 7.24
CA ILE A 164 28.34 -12.61 6.04
C ILE A 164 27.23 -13.61 5.74
N LYS A 165 27.52 -14.91 5.77
CA LYS A 165 26.53 -15.97 5.52
C LYS A 165 25.42 -15.99 6.58
N GLU A 166 25.75 -15.79 7.85
CA GLU A 166 24.75 -15.71 8.92
C GLU A 166 23.86 -14.47 8.78
N ARG A 167 24.44 -13.35 8.35
CA ARG A 167 23.72 -12.11 8.04
C ARG A 167 22.76 -12.25 6.86
N GLU A 168 23.22 -12.84 5.75
CA GLU A 168 22.37 -13.16 4.60
C GLU A 168 21.21 -14.07 5.00
N LYS A 169 21.49 -15.09 5.83
CA LYS A 169 20.47 -16.01 6.36
C LYS A 169 19.46 -15.29 7.25
N PHE A 170 19.92 -14.35 8.08
CA PHE A 170 19.04 -13.52 8.90
C PHE A 170 18.16 -12.63 8.04
N ALA A 171 18.74 -11.91 7.06
CA ALA A 171 18.00 -11.08 6.12
C ALA A 171 16.93 -11.87 5.36
N LYS A 172 17.28 -13.07 4.88
CA LYS A 172 16.34 -13.98 4.22
C LYS A 172 15.16 -14.35 5.12
N ARG A 173 15.41 -14.70 6.39
CA ARG A 173 14.34 -15.02 7.36
C ARG A 173 13.42 -13.84 7.59
N ILE A 174 13.96 -12.64 7.74
CA ILE A 174 13.14 -11.42 7.91
C ILE A 174 12.26 -11.20 6.67
N CYS A 175 12.80 -11.34 5.46
CA CYS A 175 12.01 -11.26 4.24
C CYS A 175 10.90 -12.33 4.19
N GLU A 176 11.20 -13.58 4.55
CA GLU A 176 10.20 -14.66 4.61
C GLU A 176 9.06 -14.35 5.59
N GLU A 177 9.38 -13.79 6.76
CA GLU A 177 8.35 -13.39 7.74
C GLU A 177 7.53 -12.18 7.27
N ILE A 178 8.14 -11.22 6.59
CA ILE A 178 7.41 -10.11 5.96
C ILE A 178 6.46 -10.63 4.87
N PHE A 179 6.92 -11.60 4.06
CA PHE A 179 6.07 -12.23 3.04
C PHE A 179 4.85 -12.91 3.68
N LYS A 180 5.05 -13.75 4.69
CA LYS A 180 3.93 -14.39 5.42
C LYS A 180 3.01 -13.37 6.05
N LEU A 181 3.58 -12.32 6.65
CA LEU A 181 2.81 -11.25 7.28
C LEU A 181 1.81 -10.64 6.31
N TYR A 182 2.23 -10.27 5.09
CA TYR A 182 1.31 -9.70 4.11
C TYR A 182 0.43 -10.73 3.41
N ASN A 183 0.98 -11.88 3.03
CA ASN A 183 0.29 -12.83 2.16
C ASN A 183 -0.70 -13.74 2.90
N ASP A 184 -0.47 -14.01 4.19
CA ASP A 184 -1.21 -15.05 4.92
C ASP A 184 -2.20 -14.48 5.95
N THR A 185 -2.11 -13.18 6.29
CA THR A 185 -2.90 -12.60 7.40
C THR A 185 -4.15 -11.85 6.98
N ASP A 186 -4.29 -11.49 5.71
CA ASP A 186 -5.42 -10.69 5.19
C ASP A 186 -5.73 -9.42 6.00
N SER A 187 -4.71 -8.89 6.70
CA SER A 187 -4.88 -7.85 7.71
C SER A 187 -4.49 -6.46 7.24
N PHE A 188 -4.08 -6.28 5.98
CA PHE A 188 -3.55 -5.02 5.47
C PHE A 188 -4.47 -4.41 4.43
N PHE A 189 -4.84 -3.14 4.66
CA PHE A 189 -5.82 -2.43 3.83
C PHE A 189 -5.31 -1.07 3.42
N VAL A 190 -5.72 -0.66 2.21
CA VAL A 190 -5.40 0.64 1.62
C VAL A 190 -6.64 1.25 0.97
N CYS A 191 -6.68 2.57 0.94
CA CYS A 191 -7.58 3.32 0.08
C CYS A 191 -6.78 4.51 -0.45
N GLU A 192 -6.85 4.78 -1.75
CA GLU A 192 -6.06 5.84 -2.39
C GLU A 192 -6.70 7.23 -2.22
N THR A 193 -7.97 7.28 -1.84
CA THR A 193 -8.78 8.53 -1.83
C THR A 193 -9.43 8.82 -0.48
N PHE A 194 -9.24 7.98 0.53
CA PHE A 194 -9.83 8.12 1.86
C PHE A 194 -8.87 7.68 2.96
N ASP A 195 -8.70 8.52 3.98
CA ASP A 195 -7.74 8.28 5.05
C ASP A 195 -8.26 7.26 6.06
N LEU A 196 -7.96 5.99 5.82
CA LEU A 196 -8.30 4.88 6.71
C LEU A 196 -7.66 4.99 8.11
N THR A 197 -6.65 5.83 8.31
CA THR A 197 -6.01 5.96 9.63
C THR A 197 -6.90 6.70 10.64
N LYS A 198 -7.86 7.52 10.18
CA LYS A 198 -8.78 8.30 11.01
C LYS A 198 -10.18 7.70 11.12
N SER A 199 -10.88 8.05 12.19
CA SER A 199 -12.33 7.85 12.26
C SER A 199 -13.05 8.90 11.42
N ILE A 200 -14.26 8.58 10.93
CA ILE A 200 -15.12 9.53 10.20
C ILE A 200 -15.29 10.85 10.97
N GLN A 201 -15.53 10.77 12.28
CA GLN A 201 -15.65 11.96 13.13
C GLN A 201 -14.37 12.81 13.17
N ARG A 202 -13.17 12.21 13.11
CA ARG A 202 -11.92 12.98 13.07
C ARG A 202 -11.66 13.58 11.69
N GLN A 203 -12.13 12.95 10.62
CA GLN A 203 -12.02 13.48 9.27
C GLN A 203 -12.97 14.66 9.03
N SER A 204 -14.18 14.63 9.60
CA SER A 204 -15.12 15.75 9.49
C SER A 204 -14.65 17.02 10.20
N LEU A 205 -13.65 16.90 11.08
CA LEU A 205 -13.03 18.02 11.79
C LEU A 205 -11.78 18.55 11.08
N SER A 206 -11.25 17.83 10.09
CA SER A 206 -10.15 18.32 9.25
C SER A 206 -10.69 19.03 8.02
N ASP A 207 -10.11 20.19 7.70
CA ASP A 207 -10.44 20.93 6.49
C ASP A 207 -10.27 20.00 5.27
N THR A 208 -11.38 19.78 4.56
CA THR A 208 -11.46 18.80 3.49
C THR A 208 -10.49 19.18 2.36
N THR A 209 -9.57 18.28 2.01
CA THR A 209 -8.72 18.47 0.83
C THR A 209 -9.61 18.59 -0.40
N LYS A 210 -9.48 19.70 -1.12
CA LYS A 210 -10.40 20.09 -2.20
C LYS A 210 -10.39 19.16 -3.42
N ASP A 211 -9.39 18.28 -3.53
CA ASP A 211 -9.12 17.51 -4.75
C ASP A 211 -9.10 15.99 -4.58
N GLY A 212 -9.63 15.44 -3.48
CA GLY A 212 -9.71 13.98 -3.29
C GLY A 212 -8.35 13.27 -3.11
N GLN A 213 -7.26 14.04 -3.03
CA GLN A 213 -5.93 13.55 -2.70
C GLN A 213 -5.78 13.38 -1.18
N LEU A 214 -5.14 12.28 -0.78
CA LEU A 214 -4.79 12.02 0.61
C LEU A 214 -3.72 12.99 1.09
N ASP A 215 -4.03 13.71 2.15
CA ASP A 215 -3.01 14.44 2.90
C ASP A 215 -2.44 13.54 4.00
N TRP A 216 -1.35 12.86 3.68
CA TRP A 216 -0.65 11.98 4.61
C TRP A 216 -0.08 12.72 5.82
N ASN A 217 0.13 14.05 5.76
CA ASN A 217 0.58 14.86 6.91
C ASN A 217 -0.43 14.79 8.06
N ASN A 218 -1.69 14.67 7.67
CA ASN A 218 -2.81 14.65 8.56
C ASN A 218 -3.11 13.25 9.09
N ALA A 219 -2.54 12.18 8.53
CA ALA A 219 -2.81 10.80 8.93
C ALA A 219 -2.48 10.53 10.41
N ASP A 220 -3.27 9.68 11.09
CA ASP A 220 -3.01 9.29 12.47
C ASP A 220 -1.78 8.37 12.53
N PRO A 221 -0.66 8.81 13.12
CA PRO A 221 0.59 8.06 13.09
C PRO A 221 0.50 6.72 13.81
N ARG A 222 -0.47 6.56 14.73
CA ARG A 222 -0.68 5.29 15.44
C ARG A 222 -1.18 4.20 14.51
N PHE A 223 -1.86 4.54 13.41
CA PHE A 223 -2.45 3.58 12.49
C PHE A 223 -1.81 3.58 11.10
N PHE A 224 -0.80 4.42 10.87
CA PHE A 224 -0.05 4.50 9.62
C PHE A 224 1.06 3.44 9.60
N TRP A 225 0.71 2.21 9.22
CA TRP A 225 1.57 1.02 9.32
C TRP A 225 2.93 1.18 8.61
N ASN A 226 2.92 1.66 7.37
CA ASN A 226 4.12 1.79 6.54
C ASN A 226 4.85 3.12 6.68
N ARG A 227 4.50 3.97 7.66
CA ARG A 227 5.05 5.32 7.83
C ARG A 227 6.58 5.36 7.80
N TYR A 228 7.24 4.44 8.49
CA TYR A 228 8.71 4.37 8.54
C TYR A 228 9.33 3.85 7.23
N MET A 229 8.60 3.05 6.45
CA MET A 229 9.09 2.50 5.19
C MET A 229 9.10 3.55 4.07
N VAL A 230 8.25 4.58 4.19
CA VAL A 230 8.16 5.70 3.25
C VAL A 230 8.73 7.00 3.81
N SER A 231 9.50 6.95 4.90
CA SER A 231 9.93 8.14 5.65
C SER A 231 10.66 9.20 4.80
N GLU A 232 11.42 8.78 3.80
CA GLU A 232 12.11 9.68 2.85
C GLU A 232 11.12 10.51 2.01
N LEU A 233 9.94 9.96 1.70
CA LEU A 233 8.88 10.67 0.98
C LEU A 233 8.06 11.57 1.90
N LEU A 234 8.09 11.31 3.21
CA LEU A 234 7.39 12.10 4.23
C LEU A 234 8.23 13.28 4.75
N ASP A 235 9.38 13.54 4.13
CA ASP A 235 10.24 14.64 4.55
C ASP A 235 9.49 15.98 4.45
N MET A 236 9.42 16.69 5.58
CA MET A 236 8.69 17.94 5.70
C MET A 236 9.50 19.13 5.21
N ASP A 237 10.83 19.01 5.14
CA ASP A 237 11.73 20.11 4.80
C ASP A 237 11.80 20.39 3.29
N VAL A 238 11.15 19.56 2.48
CA VAL A 238 11.07 19.75 1.02
C VAL A 238 10.10 20.87 0.64
N ASN A 239 10.31 21.41 -0.57
CA ASN A 239 9.42 22.42 -1.13
C ASN A 239 8.03 21.84 -1.47
N GLU A 240 7.04 22.71 -1.67
CA GLU A 240 5.65 22.31 -1.92
C GLU A 240 5.46 21.47 -3.20
N GLU A 241 6.27 21.72 -4.23
CA GLU A 241 6.21 20.95 -5.48
C GLU A 241 6.66 19.51 -5.27
N THR A 242 7.81 19.29 -4.61
CA THR A 242 8.31 17.97 -4.24
C THR A 242 7.34 17.28 -3.28
N ARG A 243 6.75 18.01 -2.32
CA ARG A 243 5.72 17.47 -1.42
C ARG A 243 4.52 16.96 -2.21
N SER A 244 4.02 17.74 -3.16
CA SER A 244 2.91 17.34 -4.03
C SER A 244 3.23 16.08 -4.85
N LEU A 245 4.45 15.99 -5.39
CA LEU A 245 4.92 14.80 -6.12
C LEU A 245 5.04 13.57 -5.21
N ASN A 246 5.58 13.74 -4.01
CA ASN A 246 5.68 12.65 -3.01
C ASN A 246 4.31 12.16 -2.59
N SER A 247 3.34 13.06 -2.39
CA SER A 247 1.96 12.71 -1.99
C SER A 247 1.25 11.78 -2.98
N HIS A 248 1.62 11.77 -4.27
CA HIS A 248 1.09 10.81 -5.24
C HIS A 248 1.46 9.35 -4.90
N TRP A 249 2.64 9.15 -4.31
CA TRP A 249 3.21 7.82 -4.05
C TRP A 249 3.01 7.33 -2.62
N VAL A 250 2.58 8.20 -1.71
CA VAL A 250 2.37 7.90 -0.30
C VAL A 250 0.91 7.52 -0.06
N VAL A 251 0.65 6.23 0.13
CA VAL A 251 -0.66 5.72 0.56
C VAL A 251 -0.52 5.10 1.95
N PRO A 252 -1.25 5.61 2.96
CA PRO A 252 -1.28 5.01 4.28
C PRO A 252 -1.88 3.60 4.26
N ILE A 253 -1.09 2.63 4.71
CA ILE A 253 -1.54 1.26 4.97
C ILE A 253 -2.01 1.19 6.41
N ILE A 254 -3.16 0.56 6.65
CA ILE A 254 -3.57 0.17 8.01
C ILE A 254 -3.40 -1.34 8.18
N GLN A 255 -3.10 -1.76 9.41
CA GLN A 255 -3.22 -3.15 9.83
C GLN A 255 -4.50 -3.33 10.67
N GLY A 256 -5.30 -4.36 10.43
CA GLY A 256 -6.49 -4.64 11.22
C GLY A 256 -7.51 -5.46 10.45
N TYR A 257 -8.76 -5.00 10.43
CA TYR A 257 -9.88 -5.67 9.79
C TYR A 257 -10.83 -4.66 9.16
N ILE A 258 -11.24 -4.89 7.92
CA ILE A 258 -12.32 -4.15 7.26
C ILE A 258 -13.31 -5.14 6.66
N GLN A 259 -14.59 -4.90 6.91
CA GLN A 259 -15.70 -5.56 6.22
C GLN A 259 -16.74 -4.52 5.81
N ILE A 260 -17.22 -4.63 4.58
CA ILE A 260 -18.22 -3.76 3.98
C ILE A 260 -19.26 -4.68 3.35
N GLU A 261 -20.50 -4.61 3.81
CA GLU A 261 -21.59 -5.48 3.34
C GLU A 261 -22.82 -4.65 3.02
N ASN A 262 -23.52 -5.00 1.94
CA ASN A 262 -24.85 -4.48 1.68
C ASN A 262 -25.88 -5.40 2.34
N CYS A 263 -26.74 -4.81 3.15
CA CYS A 263 -27.77 -5.49 3.91
C CYS A 263 -29.14 -4.96 3.46
N LEU A 264 -30.06 -5.88 3.20
CA LEU A 264 -31.46 -5.55 2.94
C LEU A 264 -32.25 -5.72 4.24
N LEU A 265 -32.83 -4.63 4.72
CA LEU A 265 -33.76 -4.66 5.85
C LEU A 265 -35.19 -4.77 5.33
N ASP A 266 -35.75 -5.96 5.49
CA ASP A 266 -37.13 -6.29 5.13
C ASP A 266 -38.01 -6.23 6.39
N PHE A 267 -38.84 -5.19 6.48
CA PHE A 267 -39.70 -4.93 7.64
C PHE A 267 -40.95 -5.82 7.66
N ASP A 268 -41.26 -6.52 6.57
CA ASP A 268 -42.45 -7.36 6.47
C ASP A 268 -42.22 -8.77 7.08
N LYS A 269 -40.95 -9.18 7.24
CA LYS A 269 -40.60 -10.53 7.75
C LYS A 269 -40.34 -10.62 9.25
N SER A 270 -40.34 -9.50 9.98
CA SER A 270 -39.94 -9.46 11.40
C SER A 270 -41.07 -9.67 12.42
N SER A 271 -42.28 -10.04 12.00
CA SER A 271 -43.41 -10.23 12.94
C SER A 271 -44.00 -11.65 12.89
N PRO A 272 -43.36 -12.66 13.51
CA PRO A 272 -44.11 -13.81 13.98
C PRO A 272 -44.88 -13.38 15.24
N GLU A 273 -46.22 -13.40 15.19
CA GLU A 273 -47.14 -13.25 16.34
C GLU A 273 -47.57 -11.84 16.79
N LEU A 274 -48.08 -10.99 15.87
CA LEU A 274 -49.02 -9.94 16.29
C LEU A 274 -50.37 -10.12 15.60
N SER A 275 -51.42 -9.99 16.41
CA SER A 275 -52.83 -10.32 16.18
C SER A 275 -53.43 -9.69 14.91
N PRO A 276 -54.44 -10.34 14.31
CA PRO A 276 -55.01 -9.96 12.99
C PRO A 276 -55.87 -8.68 12.99
N GLU A 277 -55.76 -7.81 14.00
CA GLU A 277 -56.67 -6.67 14.20
C GLU A 277 -56.08 -5.29 13.80
N PHE A 278 -54.87 -5.26 13.24
CA PHE A 278 -54.27 -4.01 12.72
C PHE A 278 -53.80 -4.16 11.28
N SER A 279 -54.74 -4.47 10.37
CA SER A 279 -54.52 -4.56 8.92
C SER A 279 -54.39 -3.18 8.25
N GLY A 280 -53.45 -2.38 8.75
CA GLY A 280 -53.10 -1.06 8.22
C GLY A 280 -51.59 -0.87 8.04
N SER A 281 -50.78 -1.94 8.06
CA SER A 281 -49.34 -1.83 7.84
C SER A 281 -49.07 -1.41 6.40
N LYS A 282 -48.68 -0.14 6.22
CA LYS A 282 -48.11 0.35 4.96
C LYS A 282 -46.94 -0.57 4.61
N HIS A 283 -46.98 -1.21 3.45
CA HIS A 283 -45.81 -1.91 2.89
C HIS A 283 -44.65 -0.91 2.85
N ILE A 284 -43.62 -1.16 3.65
CA ILE A 284 -42.40 -0.38 3.62
C ILE A 284 -41.47 -1.11 2.67
N GLU A 285 -41.10 -0.46 1.56
CA GLU A 285 -40.13 -1.04 0.63
C GLU A 285 -38.84 -1.40 1.38
N PRO A 286 -38.26 -2.59 1.12
CA PRO A 286 -37.01 -3.01 1.76
C PRO A 286 -35.95 -1.93 1.61
N MET A 287 -35.34 -1.53 2.72
CA MET A 287 -34.30 -0.51 2.70
C MET A 287 -32.92 -1.19 2.59
N GLU A 288 -32.12 -0.76 1.62
CA GLU A 288 -30.73 -1.19 1.47
C GLU A 288 -29.83 -0.32 2.34
N TYR A 289 -29.00 -0.97 3.16
CA TYR A 289 -28.02 -0.33 4.02
C TYR A 289 -26.64 -0.93 3.77
N THR A 290 -25.62 -0.09 3.63
CA THR A 290 -24.23 -0.56 3.68
C THR A 290 -23.72 -0.53 5.12
N ILE A 291 -23.40 -1.69 5.67
CA ILE A 291 -22.77 -1.82 6.99
C ILE A 291 -21.26 -1.89 6.79
N ILE A 292 -20.54 -0.98 7.45
CA ILE A 292 -19.08 -0.86 7.37
C ILE A 292 -18.49 -1.05 8.77
N LEU A 293 -17.60 -2.04 8.92
CA LEU A 293 -16.81 -2.26 10.13
C LEU A 293 -15.33 -2.07 9.83
N ILE A 294 -14.69 -1.12 10.53
CA ILE A 294 -13.25 -0.85 10.43
C ILE A 294 -12.61 -0.98 11.81
N SER A 295 -11.70 -1.94 11.96
CA SER A 295 -10.83 -2.12 13.11
C SER A 295 -9.38 -1.85 12.71
N ARG A 296 -8.67 -1.05 13.49
CA ARG A 296 -7.27 -0.67 13.24
C ARG A 296 -6.41 -1.07 14.41
N ARG A 297 -5.25 -1.66 14.11
CA ARG A 297 -4.23 -2.01 15.08
C ARG A 297 -3.20 -0.88 15.17
N SER A 298 -2.95 -0.40 16.39
CA SER A 298 -1.89 0.57 16.65
C SER A 298 -0.51 -0.04 16.32
N ILE A 299 0.37 0.74 15.69
CA ILE A 299 1.79 0.39 15.47
C ILE A 299 2.56 0.33 16.80
N HIS A 300 2.15 1.15 17.79
CA HIS A 300 2.73 1.13 19.12
C HIS A 300 2.03 0.06 19.96
N ARG A 301 2.83 -0.88 20.50
CA ARG A 301 2.46 -1.64 21.69
C ARG A 301 3.00 -0.88 22.89
N ALA A 302 2.23 -0.80 23.98
CA ALA A 302 2.59 -0.06 25.18
C ALA A 302 4.04 -0.35 25.60
N ASP A 303 4.91 0.65 25.43
CA ASP A 303 6.26 0.67 25.98
C ASP A 303 6.37 1.89 26.89
N HIS A 304 6.89 1.69 28.09
CA HIS A 304 6.73 2.57 29.26
C HIS A 304 7.55 3.88 29.22
N THR A 305 7.93 4.39 28.04
CA THR A 305 8.86 5.53 27.93
C THR A 305 8.48 6.61 26.92
N ILE A 306 7.20 6.72 26.54
CA ILE A 306 6.70 7.91 25.86
C ILE A 306 5.90 8.74 26.89
N PRO A 307 6.22 10.01 27.14
CA PRO A 307 5.40 10.87 28.01
C PRO A 307 3.99 11.00 27.41
N SER A 308 3.06 10.21 27.94
CA SER A 308 1.64 10.28 27.61
C SER A 308 1.09 11.64 28.03
N THR A 309 0.92 12.53 27.06
CA THR A 309 -0.02 13.67 27.20
C THR A 309 -1.29 13.49 26.39
N TYR A 310 -1.51 12.33 25.75
CA TYR A 310 -2.68 12.13 24.87
C TYR A 310 -3.41 10.78 24.98
N ASP A 311 -3.22 10.01 26.06
CA ASP A 311 -3.94 8.74 26.25
C ASP A 311 -4.95 8.79 27.39
N VAL A 312 -6.08 9.45 27.14
CA VAL A 312 -7.38 9.03 27.71
C VAL A 312 -8.45 9.15 26.64
N ILE A 313 -8.57 8.17 25.73
CA ILE A 313 -9.88 7.84 25.14
C ILE A 313 -10.04 6.32 25.10
N ARG A 314 -10.98 5.87 25.93
CA ARG A 314 -11.47 4.50 26.06
C ARG A 314 -11.80 3.91 24.68
N THR A 315 -11.31 2.70 24.45
CA THR A 315 -11.85 1.77 23.45
C THR A 315 -13.30 1.45 23.81
N GLY A 316 -14.22 2.21 23.23
CA GLY A 316 -15.64 1.88 23.18
C GLY A 316 -15.99 1.52 21.75
N ALA A 317 -16.32 0.24 21.50
CA ALA A 317 -17.09 -0.12 20.32
C ALA A 317 -18.42 0.65 20.37
N ARG A 318 -18.60 1.61 19.45
CA ARG A 318 -19.88 2.28 19.23
C ARG A 318 -20.33 1.92 17.83
N ILE A 319 -21.42 1.17 17.75
CA ILE A 319 -22.18 0.93 16.53
C ILE A 319 -22.80 2.28 16.16
N GLY A 320 -22.28 2.93 15.12
CA GLY A 320 -22.86 4.15 14.56
C GLY A 320 -23.95 3.77 13.57
N ALA A 321 -25.21 3.76 14.02
CA ALA A 321 -26.36 3.84 13.13
C ALA A 321 -26.52 5.31 12.72
N GLY A 322 -26.05 5.67 11.53
CA GLY A 322 -26.31 6.98 10.95
C GLY A 322 -27.68 6.98 10.28
N LEU A 323 -28.72 7.42 10.99
CA LEU A 323 -29.95 7.86 10.34
C LEU A 323 -29.71 9.26 9.76
N LEU A 324 -29.73 9.38 8.44
CA LEU A 324 -29.88 10.66 7.75
C LEU A 324 -31.34 11.11 7.89
N GLU A 325 -31.62 12.01 8.84
CA GLU A 325 -32.91 12.68 8.90
C GLU A 325 -33.03 13.70 7.77
N SER A 326 -34.11 13.56 7.01
CA SER A 326 -34.49 14.38 5.87
C SER A 326 -34.77 15.84 6.28
N VAL A 327 -34.24 16.75 5.46
CA VAL A 327 -34.56 18.17 5.34
C VAL A 327 -36.06 18.45 5.52
N ARG A 328 -36.40 19.43 6.38
CA ARG A 328 -37.69 20.16 6.33
C ARG A 328 -37.43 21.64 6.03
N PRO A 329 -38.34 22.31 5.29
CA PRO A 329 -38.07 23.62 4.70
C PRO A 329 -38.31 24.78 5.67
N GLU A 330 -37.71 25.91 5.30
CA GLU A 330 -37.69 27.22 5.96
C GLU A 330 -39.05 27.73 6.42
N VAL A 331 -39.07 28.36 7.59
CA VAL A 331 -40.03 29.41 7.92
C VAL A 331 -39.24 30.64 8.36
N GLN A 332 -39.20 31.65 7.49
CA GLN A 332 -38.78 33.00 7.82
C GLN A 332 -39.80 33.61 8.79
N THR A 333 -39.34 34.00 9.98
CA THR A 333 -40.03 35.00 10.80
C THR A 333 -39.03 36.07 11.23
N SER A 334 -39.01 37.13 10.43
CA SER A 334 -38.53 38.45 10.81
C SER A 334 -39.42 39.04 11.90
N ALA A 335 -38.86 39.34 13.07
CA ALA A 335 -39.42 40.30 14.01
C ALA A 335 -38.29 40.95 14.83
N GLN A 336 -37.87 42.14 14.39
CA GLN A 336 -37.24 43.14 15.25
C GLN A 336 -38.29 43.65 16.24
N ILE A 337 -37.99 43.67 17.54
CA ILE A 337 -38.66 44.57 18.48
C ILE A 337 -37.60 45.16 19.42
N ARG A 338 -37.63 46.49 19.48
CA ARG A 338 -37.14 47.33 20.58
C ARG A 338 -38.17 47.34 21.70
#